data_AF-A0A8I1TSS5-F1
#
_entry.id   AF-A0A8I1TSS5-F1
#
_cell.length_a   1.000
_cell.length_b   1.000
_cell.length_c   1.000
_cell.angle_alpha   90.00
_cell.angle_beta   90.00
_cell.angle_gamma   90.00
#
_symmetry.space_group_name_H-M   'P 1'
#
loop_
_entity.id
_entity.type
_entity.pdbx_description
1 polymer ?
#
loop_
_entity_poly.entity_id
_entity_poly.type
_entity_poly.pdbx_seq_one_letter_code
_entity_poly.pdbx_strand_id
1 'polypeptide(L)'
;MPDVSPPAPGAVPGRSVVARRRIGVAGSVLLAVVVLTLSLVVGVTTWTGGRASVLMGPLDSEGIVTVAVVVAVVVVTVGLCVIPVRRRWLALMIPIRLAAIATASLAVAIGLIVLRPVTVSPIISEGCDTGYIVAESSFLLSGWGTVYRQDGILVTKVASTGGDDGFAPFANDAYVVRDDGTDLRVWYDIGDASGRPIDASARPPSFTLAKLTHRHASCGLSGGQIGAGSVTPSPTSTTEAARAVDEEMARMTSLTIASAVGPVTDAGRVPVDPAAVTATAGACDASGSRRVVTLELRTGDNARSATQILAAWSAVGYRKDRAMGSDIRHSSTRSVESLTLHDTTTIDGSIHLTILSRCLPSG
;
A
#
# COMPACT_ATOMS: atom_id res chain seq x y z
N MET A 1 -64.57 -30.88 -38.54
CA MET A 1 -63.55 -29.94 -38.02
C MET A 1 -62.29 -30.73 -37.74
N PRO A 2 -61.24 -30.60 -38.57
CA PRO A 2 -59.94 -31.17 -38.25
C PRO A 2 -59.21 -30.26 -37.25
N ASP A 3 -58.65 -30.89 -36.23
CA ASP A 3 -57.91 -30.26 -35.14
C ASP A 3 -56.51 -29.86 -35.64
N VAL A 4 -56.24 -28.55 -35.71
CA VAL A 4 -54.95 -27.99 -36.13
C VAL A 4 -54.15 -27.68 -34.89
N SER A 5 -53.26 -28.60 -34.50
CA SER A 5 -52.23 -28.33 -33.50
C SER A 5 -51.20 -27.31 -34.04
N PRO A 6 -50.82 -26.27 -33.28
CA PRO A 6 -49.79 -25.33 -33.70
C PRO A 6 -48.39 -25.97 -33.61
N PRO A 7 -47.48 -25.69 -34.56
CA PRO A 7 -46.10 -26.17 -34.48
C PRO A 7 -45.35 -25.50 -33.31
N ALA A 8 -44.62 -26.30 -32.55
CA ALA A 8 -43.75 -25.85 -31.47
C ALA A 8 -42.67 -24.88 -31.97
N PRO A 9 -42.30 -23.84 -31.19
CA PRO A 9 -41.32 -22.84 -31.61
C PRO A 9 -39.94 -23.49 -31.79
N GLY A 10 -39.49 -23.52 -33.05
CA GLY A 10 -38.16 -23.98 -33.44
C GLY A 10 -37.08 -23.12 -32.79
N ALA A 11 -36.25 -23.75 -31.95
CA ALA A 11 -35.00 -23.18 -31.49
C ALA A 11 -34.10 -22.89 -32.70
N VAL A 12 -33.86 -21.60 -32.98
CA VAL A 12 -33.02 -21.14 -34.11
C VAL A 12 -31.61 -21.74 -34.00
N PRO A 13 -31.22 -22.69 -34.86
CA PRO A 13 -29.95 -23.43 -34.73
C PRO A 13 -28.71 -22.62 -35.15
N GLY A 14 -28.89 -21.41 -35.69
CA GLY A 14 -27.80 -20.58 -36.22
C GLY A 14 -27.03 -19.74 -35.18
N ARG A 15 -27.63 -19.43 -34.02
CA ARG A 15 -27.00 -18.56 -33.00
C ARG A 15 -25.82 -19.23 -32.29
N SER A 16 -25.87 -20.55 -32.10
CA SER A 16 -24.87 -21.33 -31.37
C SER A 16 -23.57 -21.54 -32.16
N VAL A 17 -23.66 -21.68 -33.48
CA VAL A 17 -22.50 -21.92 -34.37
C VAL A 17 -21.68 -20.64 -34.55
N VAL A 18 -22.36 -19.50 -34.76
CA VAL A 18 -21.69 -18.19 -34.92
C VAL A 18 -21.01 -17.75 -33.63
N ALA A 19 -21.65 -17.96 -32.47
CA ALA A 19 -21.06 -17.67 -31.17
C ALA A 19 -19.79 -18.51 -30.91
N ARG A 20 -19.83 -19.82 -31.21
CA ARG A 20 -18.66 -20.71 -31.05
C ARG A 20 -17.48 -20.33 -31.95
N ARG A 21 -17.75 -19.95 -33.20
CA ARG A 21 -16.71 -19.50 -34.13
C ARG A 21 -16.06 -18.20 -33.67
N ARG A 22 -16.86 -17.25 -33.14
CA ARG A 22 -16.34 -15.99 -32.58
C ARG A 22 -15.49 -16.22 -31.33
N ILE A 23 -15.90 -17.12 -30.43
CA ILE A 23 -15.12 -17.49 -29.24
C ILE A 23 -13.79 -18.15 -29.64
N GLY A 24 -13.80 -19.04 -30.64
CA GLY A 24 -12.57 -19.67 -31.13
C GLY A 24 -11.58 -18.67 -31.74
N VAL A 25 -12.06 -17.72 -32.55
CA VAL A 25 -11.21 -16.66 -33.12
C VAL A 25 -10.66 -15.75 -32.02
N ALA A 26 -11.51 -15.27 -31.11
CA ALA A 26 -11.08 -14.43 -29.99
C ALA A 26 -10.03 -15.13 -29.10
N GLY A 27 -10.24 -16.42 -28.79
CA GLY A 27 -9.28 -17.22 -28.05
C GLY A 27 -7.94 -17.38 -28.77
N SER A 28 -7.96 -17.64 -30.10
CA SER A 28 -6.73 -17.75 -30.89
C SER A 28 -5.93 -16.44 -30.97
N VAL A 29 -6.62 -15.30 -31.07
CA VAL A 29 -5.99 -13.97 -31.06
C VAL A 29 -5.39 -13.69 -29.68
N LEU A 30 -6.13 -13.98 -28.60
CA LEU A 30 -5.62 -13.80 -27.25
C LEU A 30 -4.38 -14.67 -26.98
N LEU A 31 -4.39 -15.93 -27.43
CA LEU A 31 -3.25 -16.84 -27.33
C LEU A 31 -2.05 -16.32 -28.11
N ALA A 32 -2.25 -15.83 -29.34
CA ALA A 32 -1.19 -15.27 -30.16
C ALA A 32 -0.56 -14.04 -29.51
N VAL A 33 -1.37 -13.15 -28.92
CA VAL A 33 -0.88 -12.00 -28.16
C VAL A 33 -0.06 -12.44 -26.95
N VAL A 34 -0.54 -13.43 -26.18
CA VAL A 34 0.17 -13.98 -25.02
C VAL A 34 1.50 -14.63 -25.40
N VAL A 35 1.52 -15.42 -26.47
CA VAL A 35 2.75 -16.04 -26.98
C VAL A 35 3.73 -14.97 -27.46
N LEU A 36 3.25 -13.93 -28.13
CA LEU A 36 4.08 -12.81 -28.57
C LEU A 36 4.69 -12.07 -27.37
N THR A 37 3.91 -11.75 -26.33
CA THR A 37 4.44 -11.11 -25.11
C THR A 37 5.42 -12.01 -24.37
N LEU A 38 5.13 -13.30 -24.21
CA LEU A 38 6.06 -14.25 -23.59
C LEU A 38 7.37 -14.34 -24.38
N SER A 39 7.29 -14.41 -25.71
CA SER A 39 8.47 -14.47 -26.58
C SER A 39 9.31 -13.20 -26.48
N LEU A 40 8.67 -12.04 -26.37
CA LEU A 40 9.35 -10.76 -26.17
C LEU A 40 10.07 -10.72 -24.81
N VAL A 41 9.40 -11.14 -23.73
CA VAL A 41 9.98 -11.16 -22.38
C VAL A 41 11.15 -12.14 -22.29
N VAL A 42 10.98 -13.37 -22.80
CA VAL A 42 12.04 -14.38 -22.84
C VAL A 42 13.19 -13.93 -23.75
N GLY A 43 12.90 -13.28 -24.87
CA GLY A 43 13.91 -12.69 -25.74
C GLY A 43 14.75 -11.63 -25.01
N VAL A 44 14.11 -10.73 -24.27
CA VAL A 44 14.82 -9.69 -23.50
C VAL A 44 15.65 -10.31 -22.37
N THR A 45 15.12 -11.28 -21.62
CA THR A 45 15.87 -11.91 -20.50
C THR A 45 17.05 -12.75 -20.98
N THR A 46 16.89 -13.50 -22.07
CA THR A 46 17.98 -14.30 -22.65
C THR A 46 19.06 -13.42 -23.28
N TRP A 47 18.68 -12.33 -23.96
CA TRP A 47 19.63 -11.43 -24.60
C TRP A 47 20.40 -10.56 -23.59
N THR A 48 19.81 -10.27 -22.43
CA THR A 48 20.44 -9.50 -21.35
C THR A 48 21.11 -10.34 -20.27
N GLY A 49 21.08 -11.68 -20.40
CA GLY A 49 21.63 -12.60 -19.40
C GLY A 49 20.95 -12.50 -18.03
N GLY A 50 19.65 -12.16 -18.01
CA GLY A 50 18.86 -11.97 -16.79
C GLY A 50 19.12 -10.65 -16.05
N ARG A 51 19.85 -9.70 -16.65
CA ARG A 51 20.22 -8.44 -16.00
C ARG A 51 19.22 -7.30 -16.18
N ALA A 52 18.26 -7.40 -17.11
CA ALA A 52 17.28 -6.34 -17.34
C ALA A 52 15.85 -6.88 -17.23
N SER A 53 15.01 -6.18 -16.49
CA SER A 53 13.58 -6.46 -16.36
C SER A 53 12.77 -5.28 -16.88
N VAL A 54 11.70 -5.57 -17.63
CA VAL A 54 10.76 -4.56 -18.11
C VAL A 54 9.70 -4.35 -17.04
N LEU A 55 9.65 -3.14 -16.49
CA LEU A 55 8.60 -2.72 -15.58
C LEU A 55 7.46 -2.10 -16.41
N MET A 56 6.28 -2.71 -16.42
CA MET A 56 5.07 -2.12 -17.00
C MET A 56 4.07 -1.88 -15.87
N GLY A 57 4.08 -0.67 -15.33
CA GLY A 57 3.23 -0.32 -14.17
C GLY A 57 3.67 -1.07 -12.90
N PRO A 58 2.74 -1.55 -12.05
CA PRO A 58 3.07 -2.24 -10.79
C PRO A 58 3.57 -3.68 -10.97
N LEU A 59 3.77 -4.15 -12.21
CA LEU A 59 4.16 -5.53 -12.52
C LEU A 59 5.62 -5.58 -12.96
N ASP A 60 6.43 -6.34 -12.23
CA ASP A 60 7.76 -6.73 -12.63
C ASP A 60 7.73 -7.87 -13.66
N SER A 61 8.91 -8.23 -14.20
CA SER A 61 9.02 -9.27 -15.23
C SER A 61 8.48 -10.63 -14.81
N GLU A 62 8.57 -10.97 -13.52
CA GLU A 62 8.00 -12.22 -12.97
C GLU A 62 6.47 -12.15 -12.88
N GLY A 63 5.91 -11.00 -12.49
CA GLY A 63 4.48 -10.75 -12.52
C GLY A 63 3.89 -10.81 -13.94
N ILE A 64 4.58 -10.23 -14.93
CA ILE A 64 4.14 -10.27 -16.35
C ILE A 64 4.13 -11.71 -16.88
N VAL A 65 5.18 -12.50 -16.62
CA VAL A 65 5.23 -13.91 -17.02
C VAL A 65 4.12 -14.71 -16.34
N THR A 66 3.90 -14.48 -15.04
CA THR A 66 2.85 -15.20 -14.30
C THR A 66 1.46 -14.91 -14.86
N VAL A 67 1.14 -13.63 -15.13
CA VAL A 67 -0.13 -13.25 -15.78
C VAL A 67 -0.28 -13.93 -17.13
N ALA A 68 0.77 -13.89 -17.95
CA ALA A 68 0.75 -14.47 -19.29
C ALA A 68 0.51 -15.99 -19.25
N VAL A 69 1.15 -16.71 -18.33
CA VAL A 69 0.93 -18.15 -18.11
C VAL A 69 -0.51 -18.42 -17.68
N VAL A 70 -1.06 -17.66 -16.73
CA VAL A 70 -2.45 -17.81 -16.28
C VAL A 70 -3.43 -17.61 -17.42
N VAL A 71 -3.25 -16.55 -18.21
CA VAL A 71 -4.09 -16.27 -19.38
C VAL A 71 -3.98 -17.40 -20.41
N ALA A 72 -2.78 -17.88 -20.70
CA ALA A 72 -2.58 -19.00 -21.63
C ALA A 72 -3.34 -20.27 -21.20
N VAL A 73 -3.23 -20.64 -19.91
CA VAL A 73 -3.93 -21.81 -19.35
C VAL A 73 -5.45 -21.65 -19.48
N VAL A 74 -6.00 -20.48 -19.13
CA VAL A 74 -7.44 -20.22 -19.25
C VAL A 74 -7.90 -20.33 -20.71
N VAL A 75 -7.15 -19.75 -21.66
CA VAL A 75 -7.50 -19.81 -23.08
C VAL A 75 -7.49 -21.25 -23.61
N VAL A 76 -6.48 -22.04 -23.26
CA VAL A 76 -6.39 -23.46 -23.65
C VAL A 76 -7.55 -24.25 -23.06
N THR A 77 -7.89 -24.05 -21.79
CA THR A 77 -9.02 -24.73 -21.14
C THR A 77 -10.35 -24.35 -21.79
N VAL A 78 -10.57 -23.07 -22.10
CA VAL A 78 -11.77 -22.61 -22.81
C VAL A 78 -11.85 -23.24 -24.21
N GLY A 79 -10.74 -23.27 -24.96
CA GLY A 79 -10.66 -23.91 -26.27
C GLY A 79 -11.06 -25.39 -26.20
N LEU A 80 -10.52 -26.12 -25.22
CA LEU A 80 -10.76 -27.55 -25.02
C LEU A 80 -12.23 -27.85 -24.63
N CYS A 81 -12.87 -26.93 -23.92
CA CYS A 81 -14.30 -27.00 -23.56
C CYS A 81 -15.23 -26.69 -24.73
N VAL A 82 -14.83 -25.80 -25.65
CA VAL A 82 -15.66 -25.35 -26.79
C VAL A 82 -15.64 -26.33 -27.98
N ILE A 83 -14.58 -27.13 -28.14
CA ILE A 83 -14.48 -28.12 -29.22
C ILE A 83 -15.62 -29.16 -29.10
N PRO A 84 -16.48 -29.33 -30.12
CA PRO A 84 -17.53 -30.33 -30.09
C PRO A 84 -16.94 -31.72 -30.29
N VAL A 85 -17.14 -32.60 -29.31
CA VAL A 85 -16.62 -33.97 -29.33
C VAL A 85 -17.71 -34.95 -29.78
N ARG A 86 -17.36 -35.89 -30.65
CA ARG A 86 -18.26 -36.95 -31.10
C ARG A 86 -18.65 -37.85 -29.92
N ARG A 87 -19.91 -38.26 -29.82
CA ARG A 87 -20.49 -38.92 -28.62
C ARG A 87 -19.70 -40.11 -28.05
N ARG A 88 -18.97 -40.84 -28.91
CA ARG A 88 -18.11 -41.98 -28.54
C ARG A 88 -16.81 -41.60 -27.81
N TRP A 89 -16.36 -40.36 -27.95
CA TRP A 89 -15.13 -39.83 -27.33
C TRP A 89 -15.42 -39.01 -26.06
N LEU A 90 -16.69 -38.86 -25.67
CA LEU A 90 -17.09 -38.10 -24.48
C LEU A 90 -16.52 -38.70 -23.18
N ALA A 91 -16.53 -40.02 -23.04
CA ALA A 91 -16.01 -40.69 -21.85
C ALA A 91 -14.51 -40.41 -21.61
N LEU A 92 -13.74 -40.23 -22.69
CA LEU A 92 -12.32 -39.86 -22.63
C LEU A 92 -12.13 -38.34 -22.39
N MET A 93 -13.00 -37.51 -22.96
CA MET A 93 -12.83 -36.04 -22.91
C MET A 93 -13.36 -35.40 -21.63
N ILE A 94 -14.33 -36.01 -20.95
CA ILE A 94 -14.83 -35.52 -19.65
C ILE A 94 -13.71 -35.43 -18.59
N PRO A 95 -12.90 -36.47 -18.32
CA PRO A 95 -11.83 -36.36 -17.33
C PRO A 95 -10.75 -35.35 -17.74
N ILE A 96 -10.44 -35.24 -19.03
CA ILE A 96 -9.47 -34.25 -19.55
C ILE A 96 -9.98 -32.82 -19.33
N ARG A 97 -11.27 -32.56 -19.53
CA ARG A 97 -11.89 -31.24 -19.27
C ARG A 97 -11.88 -30.91 -17.78
N LEU A 98 -12.21 -31.87 -16.93
CA LEU A 98 -12.17 -31.69 -15.48
C LEU A 98 -10.75 -31.39 -15.00
N ALA A 99 -9.76 -32.11 -15.52
CA ALA A 99 -8.34 -31.83 -15.25
C ALA A 99 -7.95 -30.42 -15.72
N ALA A 100 -8.31 -30.04 -16.95
CA ALA A 100 -8.00 -28.71 -17.49
C ALA A 100 -8.66 -27.56 -16.70
N ILE A 101 -9.90 -27.77 -16.21
CA ILE A 101 -10.60 -26.81 -15.35
C ILE A 101 -9.90 -26.70 -13.99
N ALA A 102 -9.52 -27.84 -13.39
CA ALA A 102 -8.78 -27.85 -12.12
C ALA A 102 -7.41 -27.18 -12.24
N THR A 103 -6.70 -27.39 -13.35
CA THR A 103 -5.42 -26.71 -13.63
C THR A 103 -5.62 -25.22 -13.85
N ALA A 104 -6.68 -24.80 -14.56
CA ALA A 104 -6.97 -23.39 -14.77
C ALA A 104 -7.38 -22.69 -13.47
N SER A 105 -8.21 -23.31 -12.64
CA SER A 105 -8.59 -22.73 -11.34
C SER A 105 -7.39 -22.61 -10.40
N LEU A 106 -6.51 -23.62 -10.38
CA LEU A 106 -5.26 -23.56 -9.62
C LEU A 106 -4.32 -22.47 -10.16
N ALA A 107 -4.15 -22.37 -11.47
CA ALA A 107 -3.33 -21.32 -12.08
C ALA A 107 -3.88 -19.91 -11.75
N VAL A 108 -5.19 -19.71 -11.81
CA VAL A 108 -5.82 -18.44 -11.42
C VAL A 108 -5.62 -18.17 -9.92
N ALA A 109 -5.76 -19.17 -9.06
CA ALA A 109 -5.53 -19.01 -7.63
C ALA A 109 -4.07 -18.62 -7.32
N ILE A 110 -3.10 -19.28 -7.96
CA ILE A 110 -1.68 -18.94 -7.87
C ILE A 110 -1.43 -17.53 -8.43
N GLY A 111 -2.03 -17.21 -9.58
CA GLY A 111 -1.96 -15.88 -10.19
C GLY A 111 -2.43 -14.78 -9.25
N LEU A 112 -3.59 -14.96 -8.60
CA LEU A 112 -4.12 -14.01 -7.60
C LEU A 112 -3.21 -13.87 -6.39
N ILE A 113 -2.49 -14.93 -6.01
CA ILE A 113 -1.50 -14.87 -4.93
C ILE A 113 -0.26 -14.09 -5.36
N VAL A 114 0.15 -14.19 -6.62
CA VAL A 114 1.34 -13.51 -7.15
C VAL A 114 1.05 -12.05 -7.56
N LEU A 115 -0.14 -11.75 -8.08
CA LEU A 115 -0.60 -10.44 -8.57
C LEU A 115 -1.03 -9.47 -7.46
N ARG A 116 -0.43 -9.61 -6.27
CA ARG A 116 -0.79 -8.80 -5.11
C ARG A 116 -0.34 -7.35 -5.25
N PRO A 117 -0.96 -6.42 -4.51
CA PRO A 117 -0.54 -5.02 -4.53
C PRO A 117 0.92 -4.92 -4.11
N VAL A 118 1.76 -4.50 -5.05
CA VAL A 118 3.15 -4.16 -4.83
C VAL A 118 3.21 -2.68 -4.46
N THR A 119 3.78 -2.36 -3.31
CA THR A 119 4.07 -0.97 -2.95
C THR A 119 5.43 -0.62 -3.52
N VAL A 120 5.48 0.39 -4.39
CA VAL A 120 6.73 0.88 -4.99
C VAL A 120 7.12 2.16 -4.30
N SER A 121 8.25 2.14 -3.60
CA SER A 121 8.79 3.28 -2.84
C SER A 121 10.17 3.66 -3.36
N PRO A 122 10.45 4.94 -3.62
CA PRO A 122 11.81 5.38 -3.95
C PRO A 122 12.72 5.28 -2.71
N ILE A 123 13.98 4.90 -2.93
CA ILE A 123 15.02 5.02 -1.92
C ILE A 123 15.51 6.46 -1.92
N ILE A 124 15.29 7.14 -0.81
CA ILE A 124 15.66 8.53 -0.62
C ILE A 124 16.88 8.61 0.31
N SER A 125 17.84 9.45 -0.05
CA SER A 125 19.01 9.77 0.78
C SER A 125 19.08 11.29 0.92
N GLU A 126 19.10 11.78 2.16
CA GLU A 126 19.15 13.22 2.47
C GLU A 126 18.07 14.06 1.77
N GLY A 127 16.87 13.48 1.58
CA GLY A 127 15.76 14.12 0.88
C GLY A 127 15.88 14.17 -0.64
N CYS A 128 16.88 13.48 -1.22
CA CYS A 128 17.09 13.35 -2.65
C CYS A 128 16.84 11.92 -3.14
N ASP A 129 16.23 11.80 -4.32
CA ASP A 129 16.06 10.52 -5.00
C ASP A 129 17.40 9.93 -5.42
N THR A 130 17.67 8.70 -5.02
CA THR A 130 18.88 7.96 -5.36
C THR A 130 18.83 7.28 -6.73
N GLY A 131 17.64 7.07 -7.28
CA GLY A 131 17.43 6.32 -8.53
C GLY A 131 17.18 4.85 -8.34
N TYR A 132 17.06 4.43 -7.09
CA TYR A 132 16.68 3.10 -6.71
C TYR A 132 15.24 3.12 -6.21
N ILE A 133 14.47 2.12 -6.61
CA ILE A 133 13.12 1.89 -6.12
C ILE A 133 13.07 0.53 -5.44
N VAL A 134 12.26 0.41 -4.40
CA VAL A 134 11.96 -0.86 -3.76
C VAL A 134 10.52 -1.21 -4.08
N ALA A 135 10.33 -2.38 -4.65
CA ALA A 135 9.02 -2.99 -4.86
C ALA A 135 8.79 -3.98 -3.71
N GLU A 136 7.92 -3.63 -2.77
CA GLU A 136 7.61 -4.44 -1.58
C GLU A 136 6.24 -5.11 -1.72
N SER A 137 6.16 -6.35 -1.26
CA SER A 137 4.95 -7.17 -1.24
C SER A 137 4.83 -7.82 0.13
N SER A 138 3.59 -7.98 0.60
CA SER A 138 3.32 -8.65 1.87
C SER A 138 2.25 -9.73 1.72
N PHE A 139 2.46 -10.87 2.38
CA PHE A 139 1.47 -11.93 2.50
C PHE A 139 1.53 -12.64 3.86
N LEU A 140 0.36 -12.75 4.50
CA LEU A 140 0.17 -13.34 5.83
C LEU A 140 1.07 -12.65 6.87
N LEU A 141 2.22 -13.26 7.15
CA LEU A 141 3.21 -12.87 8.16
C LEU A 141 4.60 -12.70 7.54
N SER A 142 4.71 -12.57 6.21
CA SER A 142 5.98 -12.40 5.52
C SER A 142 5.92 -11.23 4.55
N GLY A 143 6.88 -10.32 4.67
CA GLY A 143 7.18 -9.27 3.72
C GLY A 143 8.39 -9.66 2.88
N TRP A 144 8.36 -9.33 1.59
CA TRP A 144 9.54 -9.41 0.75
C TRP A 144 9.56 -8.20 -0.17
N GLY A 145 10.75 -7.78 -0.55
CA GLY A 145 10.91 -6.72 -1.53
C GLY A 145 12.09 -6.95 -2.46
N THR A 146 12.04 -6.27 -3.59
CA THR A 146 13.13 -6.26 -4.56
C THR A 146 13.55 -4.83 -4.82
N VAL A 147 14.86 -4.57 -4.70
CA VAL A 147 15.46 -3.28 -4.99
C VAL A 147 15.88 -3.27 -6.45
N TYR A 148 15.40 -2.26 -7.16
CA TYR A 148 15.65 -2.04 -8.57
C TYR A 148 16.39 -0.72 -8.77
N ARG A 149 17.43 -0.75 -9.62
CA ARG A 149 18.04 0.45 -10.20
C ARG A 149 17.20 0.92 -11.39
N GLN A 150 16.83 2.19 -11.43
CA GLN A 150 16.15 2.79 -12.58
C GLN A 150 17.16 3.34 -13.58
N ASP A 151 17.15 2.78 -14.78
CA ASP A 151 17.92 3.22 -15.94
C ASP A 151 16.92 3.75 -17.00
N GLY A 152 16.36 4.94 -16.76
CA GLY A 152 15.31 5.52 -17.58
C GLY A 152 13.98 4.76 -17.45
N ILE A 153 13.49 4.16 -18.53
CA ILE A 153 12.27 3.32 -18.53
C ILE A 153 12.55 1.87 -18.15
N LEU A 154 13.82 1.48 -18.01
CA LEU A 154 14.24 0.13 -17.69
C LEU A 154 14.64 0.02 -16.23
N VAL A 155 14.45 -1.16 -15.63
CA VAL A 155 14.87 -1.43 -14.27
C VAL A 155 15.78 -2.66 -14.19
N THR A 156 16.79 -2.57 -13.33
CA THR A 156 17.76 -3.65 -13.08
C THR A 156 17.66 -4.08 -11.63
N LYS A 157 17.43 -5.37 -11.37
CA LYS A 157 17.44 -5.89 -9.99
C LYS A 157 18.86 -5.81 -9.42
N VAL A 158 18.99 -5.21 -8.23
CA VAL A 158 20.29 -5.00 -7.56
C VAL A 158 20.36 -5.58 -6.16
N ALA A 159 19.22 -5.69 -5.47
CA ALA A 159 19.15 -6.33 -4.16
C ALA A 159 17.73 -6.88 -3.89
N SER A 160 17.60 -7.61 -2.78
CA SER A 160 16.31 -8.07 -2.26
C SER A 160 16.22 -7.73 -0.78
N THR A 161 15.02 -7.44 -0.32
CA THR A 161 14.69 -7.11 1.07
C THR A 161 13.71 -8.13 1.61
N GLY A 162 13.69 -8.28 2.93
CA GLY A 162 12.73 -9.10 3.65
C GLY A 162 11.98 -8.27 4.68
N GLY A 163 10.88 -8.79 5.17
CA GLY A 163 10.12 -8.25 6.29
C GLY A 163 9.41 -9.39 7.01
N ASP A 164 9.20 -9.23 8.31
CA ASP A 164 8.41 -10.12 9.14
C ASP A 164 7.02 -9.50 9.37
N ASP A 165 6.04 -10.35 9.66
CA ASP A 165 4.65 -9.96 9.93
C ASP A 165 3.99 -9.11 8.83
N GLY A 166 4.47 -9.27 7.58
CA GLY A 166 4.00 -8.50 6.43
C GLY A 166 4.44 -7.03 6.45
N PHE A 167 5.43 -6.67 7.27
CA PHE A 167 6.00 -5.34 7.34
C PHE A 167 6.75 -4.96 6.05
N ALA A 168 6.52 -3.73 5.60
CA ALA A 168 7.11 -3.15 4.39
C ALA A 168 8.00 -1.96 4.78
N PRO A 169 9.28 -2.18 5.13
CA PRO A 169 10.14 -1.16 5.71
C PRO A 169 10.29 0.11 4.84
N PHE A 170 10.32 -0.02 3.51
CA PHE A 170 10.53 1.14 2.64
C PHE A 170 9.24 1.93 2.42
N ALA A 171 8.08 1.26 2.36
CA ALA A 171 6.77 1.88 2.37
C ALA A 171 6.46 2.61 3.69
N ASN A 172 7.02 2.13 4.80
CA ASN A 172 6.78 2.67 6.14
C ASN A 172 7.84 3.68 6.61
N ASP A 173 8.72 4.15 5.71
CA ASP A 173 9.86 5.03 6.03
C ASP A 173 10.81 4.45 7.11
N ALA A 174 10.78 3.14 7.36
CA ALA A 174 11.58 2.42 8.34
C ALA A 174 12.91 1.92 7.73
N TYR A 175 13.61 2.85 7.06
CA TYR A 175 14.93 2.62 6.51
C TYR A 175 15.80 3.86 6.65
N VAL A 176 17.12 3.66 6.67
CA VAL A 176 18.13 4.72 6.71
C VAL A 176 19.11 4.48 5.57
N VAL A 177 19.47 5.56 4.88
CA VAL A 177 20.52 5.54 3.85
C VAL A 177 21.64 6.50 4.25
N ARG A 178 22.89 6.05 4.21
CA ARG A 178 24.07 6.91 4.32
C ARG A 178 24.89 6.87 3.04
N ASP A 179 25.25 8.05 2.56
CA ASP A 179 26.14 8.24 1.43
C ASP A 179 27.60 8.20 1.90
N ASP A 180 28.41 7.31 1.31
CA ASP A 180 29.85 7.20 1.56
C ASP A 180 30.69 7.77 0.38
N GLY A 181 30.07 8.65 -0.41
CA GLY A 181 30.65 9.29 -1.60
C GLY A 181 30.54 8.44 -2.87
N THR A 182 30.86 7.16 -2.80
CA THR A 182 30.84 6.22 -3.94
C THR A 182 29.70 5.21 -3.88
N ASP A 183 29.30 4.83 -2.66
CA ASP A 183 28.23 3.88 -2.40
C ASP A 183 27.21 4.45 -1.42
N LEU A 184 25.98 3.97 -1.52
CA LEU A 184 24.88 4.19 -0.61
C LEU A 184 24.74 2.95 0.27
N ARG A 185 24.90 3.12 1.57
CA ARG A 185 24.72 2.06 2.57
C ARG A 185 23.29 2.14 3.10
N VAL A 186 22.57 1.02 3.07
CA VAL A 186 21.15 0.97 3.44
C VAL A 186 20.96 0.06 4.66
N TRP A 187 20.24 0.56 5.65
CA TRP A 187 19.75 -0.18 6.82
C TRP A 187 18.23 -0.12 6.83
N TYR A 188 17.58 -1.20 7.23
CA TYR A 188 16.13 -1.25 7.40
C TYR A 188 15.77 -2.22 8.53
N ASP A 189 14.61 -2.02 9.14
CA ASP A 189 14.09 -2.95 10.16
C ASP A 189 13.11 -3.96 9.55
N ILE A 190 13.17 -5.21 9.98
CA ILE A 190 12.32 -6.30 9.48
C ILE A 190 11.02 -6.44 10.27
N GLY A 191 10.94 -5.95 11.51
CA GLY A 191 9.79 -6.21 12.39
C GLY A 191 9.42 -5.08 13.34
N ASP A 192 10.14 -3.95 13.33
CA ASP A 192 9.87 -2.86 14.24
C ASP A 192 8.98 -1.76 13.63
N ALA A 193 7.67 -1.92 13.79
CA ALA A 193 6.69 -0.86 13.48
C ALA A 193 6.67 0.26 14.53
N SER A 194 7.44 0.17 15.63
CA SER A 194 7.41 1.16 16.72
C SER A 194 8.07 2.50 16.37
N GLY A 195 8.60 2.63 15.16
CA GLY A 195 9.18 3.88 14.65
C GLY A 195 10.49 4.27 15.34
N ARG A 196 11.13 3.34 16.07
CA ARG A 196 12.42 3.58 16.70
C ARG A 196 13.47 3.96 15.64
N PRO A 197 14.34 4.96 15.93
CA PRO A 197 15.42 5.31 15.02
C PRO A 197 16.32 4.10 14.76
N ILE A 198 16.58 3.82 13.48
CA ILE A 198 17.54 2.77 13.12
C ILE A 198 18.95 3.25 13.44
N ASP A 199 19.59 2.57 14.38
CA ASP A 199 20.98 2.84 14.74
C ASP A 199 21.95 2.21 13.71
N ALA A 200 22.24 2.98 12.66
CA ALA A 200 23.21 2.64 11.62
C ALA A 200 24.67 2.52 12.13
N SER A 201 24.95 2.87 13.39
CA SER A 201 26.29 2.72 13.99
C SER A 201 26.48 1.39 14.73
N ALA A 202 25.39 0.76 15.16
CA ALA A 202 25.42 -0.48 15.92
C ALA A 202 25.39 -1.76 15.06
N ARG A 203 25.11 -1.65 13.75
CA ARG A 203 24.92 -2.81 12.86
C ARG A 203 25.53 -2.59 11.47
N PRO A 204 26.03 -3.64 10.80
CA PRO A 204 26.43 -3.54 9.39
C PRO A 204 25.23 -3.19 8.50
N PRO A 205 25.46 -2.56 7.34
CA PRO A 205 24.38 -2.27 6.39
C PRO A 205 23.75 -3.56 5.88
N SER A 206 22.43 -3.53 5.70
CA SER A 206 21.67 -4.66 5.14
C SER A 206 22.11 -4.94 3.71
N PHE A 207 22.39 -3.90 2.94
CA PHE A 207 22.99 -3.98 1.60
C PHE A 207 23.62 -2.64 1.19
N THR A 208 24.43 -2.68 0.13
CA THR A 208 25.07 -1.49 -0.46
C THR A 208 24.65 -1.31 -1.92
N LEU A 209 24.49 -0.07 -2.34
CA LEU A 209 24.11 0.31 -3.69
C LEU A 209 25.16 1.28 -4.25
N ALA A 210 25.54 1.13 -5.52
CA ALA A 210 26.44 2.10 -6.15
C ALA A 210 25.77 3.47 -6.27
N LYS A 211 26.50 4.56 -5.98
CA LYS A 211 25.94 5.90 -6.18
C LYS A 211 25.88 6.23 -7.67
N LEU A 212 24.70 6.64 -8.13
CA LEU A 212 24.50 7.07 -9.51
C LEU A 212 24.80 8.57 -9.62
N THR A 213 25.97 8.91 -10.15
CA THR A 213 26.47 10.30 -10.22
C THR A 213 26.09 11.04 -11.51
N HIS A 214 25.65 10.32 -12.54
CA HIS A 214 25.33 10.89 -13.86
C HIS A 214 23.86 11.34 -14.03
N ARG A 215 23.08 11.34 -12.94
CA ARG A 215 21.66 11.70 -12.94
C ARG A 215 21.42 13.02 -12.20
N HIS A 216 20.41 13.76 -12.63
CA HIS A 216 19.87 14.85 -11.81
C HIS A 216 18.96 14.25 -10.74
N ALA A 217 19.40 14.29 -9.48
CA ALA A 217 18.58 13.85 -8.36
C ALA A 217 17.42 14.85 -8.13
N SER A 218 16.20 14.33 -8.03
CA SER A 218 15.06 15.10 -7.57
C SER A 218 15.12 15.19 -6.04
N CYS A 219 15.26 16.41 -5.51
CA CYS A 219 15.42 16.66 -4.08
C CYS A 219 14.19 17.35 -3.48
N GLY A 220 14.05 17.31 -2.15
CA GLY A 220 12.86 17.76 -1.43
C GLY A 220 11.80 16.67 -1.27
N LEU A 221 12.18 15.40 -1.44
CA LEU A 221 11.30 14.25 -1.25
C LEU A 221 11.30 13.83 0.22
N SER A 222 10.11 13.51 0.74
CA SER A 222 9.96 12.91 2.06
C SER A 222 10.16 11.41 1.96
N GLY A 223 11.12 10.86 2.69
CA GLY A 223 11.27 9.42 2.89
C GLY A 223 12.62 9.02 3.46
N GLY A 224 12.63 7.87 4.12
CA GLY A 224 13.76 7.39 4.92
C GLY A 224 13.88 8.17 6.24
N GLN A 225 14.16 7.46 7.33
CA GLN A 225 14.62 8.11 8.55
C GLN A 225 16.00 8.72 8.28
N ILE A 226 16.18 9.98 8.68
CA ILE A 226 17.49 10.63 8.63
C ILE A 226 18.40 9.86 9.58
N GLY A 227 19.31 9.06 9.03
CA GLY A 227 20.37 8.42 9.80
C GLY A 227 21.17 9.48 10.54
N ALA A 228 21.55 9.20 11.80
CA ALA A 228 22.23 10.11 12.72
C ALA A 228 23.50 10.75 12.13
N GLY A 229 23.32 11.77 11.30
CA GLY A 229 24.31 12.36 10.41
C GLY A 229 23.75 13.63 9.77
N SER A 230 22.97 14.39 10.52
CA SER A 230 22.53 15.73 10.16
C SER A 230 22.39 16.47 11.48
N VAL A 231 23.30 17.42 11.72
CA VAL A 231 23.35 18.41 12.81
C VAL A 231 22.55 18.00 14.05
N THR A 232 23.20 17.48 15.09
CA THR A 232 22.62 17.38 16.43
C THR A 232 22.00 18.75 16.79
N PRO A 233 20.66 18.93 16.82
CA PRO A 233 20.15 19.91 17.77
C PRO A 233 20.60 19.37 19.13
N SER A 234 21.22 20.23 19.92
CA SER A 234 21.59 19.94 21.32
C SER A 234 20.56 19.01 21.96
N PRO A 235 20.94 17.94 22.70
CA PRO A 235 19.97 16.98 23.22
C PRO A 235 18.88 17.75 23.95
N THR A 236 17.70 17.81 23.32
CA THR A 236 16.52 18.44 23.88
C THR A 236 16.28 17.71 25.18
N SER A 237 16.47 18.43 26.30
CA SER A 237 16.25 17.83 27.62
C SER A 237 14.87 17.18 27.65
N THR A 238 14.69 16.09 28.39
CA THR A 238 13.38 15.41 28.50
C THR A 238 12.26 16.40 28.87
N THR A 239 12.59 17.43 29.65
CA THR A 239 11.72 18.56 29.98
C THR A 239 11.34 19.42 28.77
N GLU A 240 12.28 19.74 27.89
CA GLU A 240 12.03 20.54 26.68
C GLU A 240 11.23 19.74 25.63
N ALA A 241 11.47 18.44 25.51
CA ALA A 241 10.68 17.56 24.65
C ALA A 241 9.22 17.43 25.16
N ALA A 242 9.04 17.27 26.47
CA ALA A 242 7.72 17.26 27.09
C ALA A 242 6.97 18.58 26.87
N ARG A 243 7.65 19.72 27.03
CA ARG A 243 7.07 21.04 26.77
C ARG A 243 6.66 21.22 25.30
N ALA A 244 7.49 20.78 24.35
CA ALA A 244 7.15 20.83 22.93
C ALA A 244 5.95 19.95 22.57
N VAL A 245 5.78 18.80 23.25
CA VAL A 245 4.58 17.97 23.14
C VAL A 245 3.36 18.73 23.69
N ASP A 246 3.46 19.29 24.89
CA ASP A 246 2.33 19.99 25.54
C ASP A 246 1.88 21.21 24.71
N GLU A 247 2.83 21.98 24.14
CA GLU A 247 2.54 23.09 23.23
C GLU A 247 1.84 22.64 21.93
N GLU A 248 2.32 21.57 21.29
CA GLU A 248 1.71 21.04 20.06
C GLU A 248 0.32 20.45 20.34
N MET A 249 0.13 19.77 21.48
CA MET A 249 -1.16 19.24 21.93
C MET A 249 -2.18 20.38 22.11
N ALA A 250 -1.81 21.45 22.81
CA ALA A 250 -2.66 22.63 22.99
C ALA A 250 -2.97 23.32 21.65
N ARG A 251 -1.97 23.43 20.76
CA ARG A 251 -2.13 24.01 19.42
C ARG A 251 -3.10 23.20 18.56
N MET A 252 -2.95 21.88 18.51
CA MET A 252 -3.82 21.00 17.72
C MET A 252 -5.23 20.92 18.30
N THR A 253 -5.37 20.99 19.62
CA THR A 253 -6.68 21.07 20.30
C THR A 253 -7.39 22.38 19.93
N SER A 254 -6.68 23.51 20.01
CA SER A 254 -7.22 24.83 19.64
C SER A 254 -7.61 24.88 18.16
N LEU A 255 -6.75 24.36 17.27
CA LEU A 255 -7.05 24.27 15.84
C LEU A 255 -8.31 23.44 15.56
N THR A 256 -8.45 22.31 16.24
CA THR A 256 -9.60 21.40 16.10
C THR A 256 -10.90 22.10 16.49
N ILE A 257 -10.93 22.74 17.65
CA ILE A 257 -12.12 23.45 18.14
C ILE A 257 -12.43 24.68 17.25
N ALA A 258 -11.41 25.44 16.85
CA ALA A 258 -11.57 26.62 16.01
C ALA A 258 -12.02 26.30 14.57
N SER A 259 -11.76 25.08 14.09
CA SER A 259 -12.16 24.63 12.74
C SER A 259 -13.60 24.09 12.70
N ALA A 260 -14.27 23.96 13.85
CA ALA A 260 -15.65 23.50 13.91
C ALA A 260 -16.63 24.61 13.51
N VAL A 261 -17.80 24.20 13.01
CA VAL A 261 -18.87 25.09 12.56
C VAL A 261 -19.81 25.42 13.71
N GLY A 262 -19.91 26.70 14.03
CA GLY A 262 -20.79 27.21 15.08
C GLY A 262 -20.24 26.99 16.49
N PRO A 263 -21.06 27.23 17.54
CA PRO A 263 -20.63 27.04 18.91
C PRO A 263 -20.32 25.56 19.17
N VAL A 264 -19.17 25.30 19.78
CA VAL A 264 -18.73 23.96 20.17
C VAL A 264 -19.09 23.75 21.64
N THR A 265 -19.84 22.70 21.93
CA THR A 265 -20.21 22.32 23.29
C THR A 265 -19.80 20.88 23.59
N ASP A 266 -19.55 20.56 24.85
CA ASP A 266 -19.31 19.20 25.31
C ASP A 266 -20.61 18.37 25.42
N ALA A 267 -20.49 17.15 25.96
CA ALA A 267 -21.62 16.26 26.25
C ALA A 267 -22.68 16.89 27.17
N GLY A 268 -22.27 17.78 28.08
CA GLY A 268 -23.12 18.53 28.99
C GLY A 268 -23.76 19.78 28.37
N ARG A 269 -23.51 20.04 27.07
CA ARG A 269 -23.88 21.27 26.36
C ARG A 269 -23.21 22.54 26.90
N VAL A 270 -22.09 22.39 27.60
CA VAL A 270 -21.28 23.51 28.07
C VAL A 270 -20.32 23.93 26.95
N PRO A 271 -20.17 25.23 26.66
CA PRO A 271 -19.18 25.70 25.69
C PRO A 271 -17.78 25.19 26.01
N VAL A 272 -17.11 24.60 25.03
CA VAL A 272 -15.74 24.08 25.20
C VAL A 272 -14.74 25.23 25.09
N ASP A 273 -14.00 25.49 26.16
CA ASP A 273 -12.84 26.38 26.14
C ASP A 273 -11.58 25.57 25.76
N PRO A 274 -10.95 25.82 24.59
CA PRO A 274 -9.76 25.10 24.18
C PRO A 274 -8.58 25.27 25.16
N ALA A 275 -8.52 26.39 25.89
CA ALA A 275 -7.44 26.64 26.86
C ALA A 275 -7.63 25.85 28.17
N ALA A 276 -8.86 25.42 28.47
CA ALA A 276 -9.17 24.60 29.64
C ALA A 276 -8.98 23.09 29.39
N VAL A 277 -8.85 22.68 28.12
CA VAL A 277 -8.59 21.27 27.76
C VAL A 277 -7.16 20.92 28.12
N THR A 278 -7.01 19.95 29.02
CA THR A 278 -5.70 19.45 29.46
C THR A 278 -5.47 18.04 28.94
N ALA A 279 -4.23 17.77 28.53
CA ALA A 279 -3.85 16.42 28.12
C ALA A 279 -3.60 15.55 29.35
N THR A 280 -4.13 14.33 29.31
CA THR A 280 -3.91 13.32 30.34
C THR A 280 -2.72 12.43 29.96
N ALA A 281 -2.10 11.80 30.94
CA ALA A 281 -1.07 10.80 30.69
C ALA A 281 -1.71 9.46 30.31
N GLY A 282 -1.30 8.89 29.18
CA GLY A 282 -1.59 7.54 28.74
C GLY A 282 -0.33 6.68 28.73
N ALA A 283 -0.51 5.37 28.89
CA ALA A 283 0.59 4.42 28.83
C ALA A 283 1.13 4.25 27.40
N CYS A 284 2.44 3.98 27.32
CA CYS A 284 3.11 3.39 26.16
C CYS A 284 3.62 1.98 26.53
N ASP A 285 3.84 1.15 25.52
CA ASP A 285 3.90 -0.31 25.65
C ASP A 285 5.02 -0.87 26.56
N ALA A 286 6.11 -0.12 26.83
CA ALA A 286 7.24 -0.66 27.61
C ALA A 286 7.94 0.25 28.66
N SER A 287 7.78 1.58 28.67
CA SER A 287 8.34 2.48 29.72
C SER A 287 8.10 3.99 29.50
N GLY A 288 7.34 4.36 28.46
CA GLY A 288 7.05 5.76 28.15
C GLY A 288 5.68 6.21 28.66
N SER A 289 5.48 7.52 28.71
CA SER A 289 4.15 8.12 28.82
C SER A 289 3.86 8.92 27.57
N ARG A 290 2.60 8.91 27.14
CA ARG A 290 2.12 9.80 26.07
C ARG A 290 1.07 10.73 26.63
N ARG A 291 0.94 11.91 26.05
CA ARG A 291 -0.20 12.81 26.24
C ARG A 291 -1.38 12.36 25.37
N VAL A 292 -2.56 12.33 25.97
CA VAL A 292 -3.84 12.00 25.34
C VAL A 292 -4.82 13.12 25.61
N VAL A 293 -5.49 13.61 24.57
CA VAL A 293 -6.67 14.48 24.71
C VAL A 293 -7.83 13.75 24.06
N THR A 294 -8.89 13.52 24.83
CA THR A 294 -10.15 12.98 24.33
C THR A 294 -11.21 14.05 24.44
N LEU A 295 -11.91 14.32 23.35
CA LEU A 295 -12.96 15.32 23.28
C LEU A 295 -14.24 14.68 22.75
N GLU A 296 -15.34 14.98 23.40
CA GLU A 296 -16.67 14.76 22.86
C GLU A 296 -17.27 16.13 22.53
N LEU A 297 -17.52 16.38 21.24
CA LEU A 297 -17.96 17.68 20.76
C LEU A 297 -19.34 17.59 20.09
N ARG A 298 -20.17 18.60 20.34
CA ARG A 298 -21.37 18.91 19.55
C ARG A 298 -21.19 20.29 18.96
N THR A 299 -21.60 20.45 17.70
CA THR A 299 -21.39 21.68 16.94
C THR A 299 -22.70 22.13 16.28
N GLY A 300 -22.72 23.30 15.62
CA GLY A 300 -23.89 23.76 14.88
C GLY A 300 -24.23 22.89 13.65
N ASP A 301 -23.22 22.23 13.08
CA ASP A 301 -23.35 21.26 11.98
C ASP A 301 -22.21 20.25 12.07
N ASN A 302 -22.46 19.09 12.69
CA ASN A 302 -21.41 18.11 12.96
C ASN A 302 -20.76 17.56 11.68
N ALA A 303 -21.53 17.30 10.63
CA ALA A 303 -21.00 16.76 9.38
C ALA A 303 -20.04 17.74 8.70
N ARG A 304 -20.41 19.03 8.69
CA ARG A 304 -19.56 20.09 8.15
C ARG A 304 -18.36 20.37 9.05
N SER A 305 -18.53 20.36 10.37
CA SER A 305 -17.44 20.48 11.33
C SER A 305 -16.41 19.36 11.17
N ALA A 306 -16.84 18.10 11.07
CA ALA A 306 -15.96 16.97 10.85
C ALA A 306 -15.13 17.14 9.57
N THR A 307 -15.76 17.57 8.48
CA THR A 307 -15.07 17.85 7.21
C THR A 307 -14.03 18.96 7.34
N GLN A 308 -14.36 20.07 8.03
CA GLN A 308 -13.46 21.20 8.22
C GLN A 308 -12.28 20.87 9.16
N ILE A 309 -12.53 20.13 10.24
CA ILE A 309 -11.51 19.64 11.17
C ILE A 309 -10.51 18.75 10.43
N LEU A 310 -10.99 17.79 9.65
CA LEU A 310 -10.14 16.90 8.86
C LEU A 310 -9.32 17.67 7.81
N ALA A 311 -9.89 18.70 7.19
CA ALA A 311 -9.19 19.57 6.25
C ALA A 311 -8.10 20.40 6.95
N ALA A 312 -8.39 20.95 8.13
CA ALA A 312 -7.43 21.72 8.93
C ALA A 312 -6.23 20.86 9.37
N TRP A 313 -6.47 19.62 9.82
CA TRP A 313 -5.39 18.68 10.14
C TRP A 313 -4.52 18.36 8.91
N SER A 314 -5.15 18.17 7.75
CA SER A 314 -4.43 17.89 6.50
C SER A 314 -3.61 19.10 6.04
N ALA A 315 -4.11 20.33 6.22
CA ALA A 315 -3.41 21.56 5.88
C ALA A 315 -2.14 21.78 6.73
N VAL A 316 -2.12 21.25 7.96
CA VAL A 316 -0.94 21.27 8.85
C VAL A 316 0.06 20.15 8.50
N GLY A 317 -0.26 19.29 7.54
CA GLY A 317 0.63 18.27 7.00
C GLY A 317 0.47 16.89 7.63
N TYR A 318 -0.63 16.60 8.31
CA TYR A 318 -0.93 15.23 8.74
C TYR A 318 -1.45 14.39 7.57
N ARG A 319 -0.93 13.17 7.42
CA ARG A 319 -1.30 12.25 6.35
C ARG A 319 -2.64 11.60 6.62
N LYS A 320 -3.41 11.37 5.55
CA LYS A 320 -4.73 10.74 5.61
C LYS A 320 -4.62 9.24 5.80
N ASP A 321 -5.36 8.73 6.77
CA ASP A 321 -5.60 7.31 6.99
C ASP A 321 -7.07 7.07 7.39
N ARG A 322 -7.53 5.82 7.30
CA ARG A 322 -8.89 5.41 7.66
C ARG A 322 -8.90 4.02 8.29
N ALA A 323 -9.52 3.93 9.46
CA ALA A 323 -9.94 2.66 10.05
C ALA A 323 -11.47 2.55 9.99
N MET A 324 -12.03 1.35 10.08
CA MET A 324 -13.49 1.14 9.98
C MET A 324 -14.25 2.09 10.92
N GLY A 325 -14.98 3.05 10.35
CA GLY A 325 -15.79 4.02 11.08
C GLY A 325 -15.05 5.25 11.62
N SER A 326 -13.72 5.36 11.49
CA SER A 326 -12.96 6.53 11.98
C SER A 326 -12.01 7.10 10.92
N ASP A 327 -11.92 8.43 10.87
CA ASP A 327 -10.95 9.13 10.05
C ASP A 327 -9.72 9.45 10.91
N ILE A 328 -8.55 8.99 10.48
CA ILE A 328 -7.29 9.13 11.20
C ILE A 328 -6.38 10.08 10.42
N ARG A 329 -5.67 10.94 11.12
CA ARG A 329 -4.60 11.77 10.59
C ARG A 329 -3.35 11.55 11.40
N HIS A 330 -2.27 11.11 10.77
CA HIS A 330 -1.04 10.74 11.48
C HIS A 330 0.18 11.51 10.97
N SER A 331 1.22 11.61 11.80
CA SER A 331 2.50 12.21 11.45
C SER A 331 3.67 11.49 12.11
N SER A 332 4.61 11.04 11.28
CA SER A 332 5.88 10.45 11.74
C SER A 332 6.97 11.50 12.00
N THR A 333 6.68 12.81 11.85
CA THR A 333 7.65 13.89 12.16
C THR A 333 7.21 14.91 13.23
N ARG A 334 5.92 15.00 13.60
CA ARG A 334 5.40 15.94 14.62
C ARG A 334 5.26 15.33 16.01
N SER A 335 5.29 16.18 17.04
CA SER A 335 5.10 15.79 18.45
C SER A 335 3.75 15.11 18.72
N VAL A 336 2.71 15.49 17.98
CA VAL A 336 1.44 14.77 17.90
C VAL A 336 1.54 13.71 16.81
N GLU A 337 1.32 12.46 17.19
CA GLU A 337 1.50 11.29 16.33
C GLU A 337 0.22 10.96 15.57
N SER A 338 -0.93 11.00 16.25
CA SER A 338 -2.21 10.59 15.68
C SER A 338 -3.36 11.49 16.15
N LEU A 339 -4.25 11.80 15.23
CA LEU A 339 -5.49 12.53 15.42
C LEU A 339 -6.62 11.65 14.86
N THR A 340 -7.50 11.20 15.72
CA THR A 340 -8.63 10.34 15.34
C THR A 340 -9.92 11.13 15.48
N LEU A 341 -10.78 11.03 14.47
CA LEU A 341 -12.14 11.55 14.49
C LEU A 341 -13.11 10.39 14.24
N HIS A 342 -14.03 10.20 15.16
CA HIS A 342 -15.14 9.27 15.03
C HIS A 342 -16.45 10.05 15.05
N ASP A 343 -17.12 10.11 13.91
CA ASP A 343 -18.41 10.78 13.78
C ASP A 343 -19.53 9.80 14.17
N THR A 344 -20.07 9.96 15.38
CA THR A 344 -21.20 9.19 15.91
C THR A 344 -22.46 10.03 15.94
N THR A 345 -22.54 11.10 15.14
CA THR A 345 -23.69 12.03 15.16
C THR A 345 -25.02 11.30 14.96
N THR A 346 -25.06 10.22 14.19
CA THR A 346 -26.27 9.42 13.98
C THR A 346 -26.65 8.51 15.16
N ILE A 347 -25.74 8.31 16.12
CA ILE A 347 -25.90 7.45 17.30
C ILE A 347 -26.17 8.30 18.55
N ASP A 348 -25.27 9.23 18.89
CA ASP A 348 -25.33 10.05 20.11
C ASP A 348 -25.41 11.57 19.83
N GLY A 349 -25.30 11.97 18.57
CA GLY A 349 -25.35 13.38 18.18
C GLY A 349 -24.04 14.13 18.43
N SER A 350 -22.93 13.42 18.67
CA SER A 350 -21.62 13.98 18.98
C SER A 350 -20.56 13.54 17.97
N ILE A 351 -19.42 14.24 17.98
CA ILE A 351 -18.18 13.86 17.31
C ILE A 351 -17.18 13.53 18.43
N HIS A 352 -16.61 12.32 18.39
CA HIS A 352 -15.55 11.92 19.32
C HIS A 352 -14.20 12.11 18.67
N LEU A 353 -13.30 12.80 19.36
CA LEU A 353 -11.95 13.05 18.88
C LEU A 353 -10.93 12.56 19.89
N THR A 354 -9.82 12.05 19.38
CA THR A 354 -8.69 11.65 20.20
C THR A 354 -7.41 12.18 19.57
N ILE A 355 -6.65 12.96 20.34
CA ILE A 355 -5.34 13.47 19.97
C ILE A 355 -4.31 12.71 20.80
N LEU A 356 -3.38 12.05 20.12
CA LEU A 356 -2.32 11.25 20.72
C LEU A 356 -0.97 11.85 20.36
N SER A 357 -0.21 12.19 21.38
CA SER A 357 1.22 12.49 21.22
C SER A 357 2.05 11.22 21.08
N ARG A 358 3.29 11.41 20.61
CA ARG A 358 4.32 10.37 20.68
C ARG A 358 4.60 9.97 22.12
N CYS A 359 5.15 8.78 22.25
CA CYS A 359 5.73 8.34 23.51
C CYS A 359 6.93 9.21 23.90
N LEU A 360 6.85 9.81 25.08
CA LEU A 360 7.97 10.45 25.76
C LEU A 360 8.70 9.38 26.59
N PRO A 361 10.04 9.33 26.55
CA PRO A 361 10.81 8.46 27.43
C PRO A 361 10.58 8.87 28.89
N SER A 362 10.54 7.90 29.81
CA SER A 362 10.56 8.19 31.25
C SER A 362 11.85 8.94 31.59
N GLY A 363 11.69 10.14 32.14
CA GLY A 363 12.80 10.93 32.69
C GLY A 363 13.40 10.30 33.93
#